data_AF-A0A383B6I7-F1
#
_entry.id   AF-A0A383B6I7-F1
#
_cell.length_a   1.000
_cell.length_b   1.000
_cell.length_c   1.000
_cell.angle_alpha   90.00
_cell.angle_beta   90.00
_cell.angle_gamma   90.00
#
_symmetry.space_group_name_H-M   'P 1'
#
loop_
_entity.id
_entity.type
_entity.pdbx_description
1 polymer ?
#
loop_
_entity_poly.entity_id
_entity_poly.type
_entity_poly.pdbx_seq_one_letter_code
_entity_poly.pdbx_strand_id
1 'polypeptide(L)'
;KYSLEGRGYGLTIFLVILTTYSAVRLLNGYRWIWGSVLTGAGFCMAVALPSNLFFLVGLAVFTVLAGDLEWKASWLLIEKIFRVSIPFLIMFVLIGIYFLVIYEGLKHGKNLHPLPLDGARIGKITGFLVAPWGFWMYLFFALGAWRLKGANERILFMAVILVPVVLTLGTGVVGFARTYVYWLPFVLFLSAYGMTEIFLWLREKMGIPIYGLGLGFIFLLAFFPAKQITKHYAARAHSGPLVVAGP
;
A
#
# COMPACT_ATOMS: atom_id res chain seq x y z
N LYS A 1 20.15 0.99 -18.21
CA LYS A 1 20.46 0.21 -16.97
C LYS A 1 19.61 0.62 -15.75
N TYR A 2 19.21 1.88 -15.52
CA TYR A 2 18.45 2.28 -14.31
C TYR A 2 16.91 2.20 -14.38
N SER A 3 16.31 1.97 -15.56
CA SER A 3 14.89 1.61 -15.71
C SER A 3 14.55 0.28 -15.01
N LEU A 4 15.56 -0.55 -14.70
CA LEU A 4 15.40 -1.85 -14.05
C LEU A 4 15.11 -1.75 -12.55
N GLU A 5 15.62 -0.73 -11.85
CA GLU A 5 15.40 -0.55 -10.39
C GLU A 5 13.97 -0.11 -10.03
N GLY A 6 13.26 0.54 -10.96
CA GLY A 6 11.87 0.98 -10.77
C GLY A 6 10.81 -0.10 -11.06
N ARG A 7 11.18 -1.18 -11.75
CA ARG A 7 10.22 -2.22 -12.19
C ARG A 7 9.60 -2.98 -11.02
N GLY A 8 10.36 -3.22 -9.97
CA GLY A 8 9.87 -3.90 -8.76
C GLY A 8 8.77 -3.11 -8.04
N TYR A 9 8.83 -1.78 -8.07
CA TYR A 9 7.83 -0.92 -7.42
C TYR A 9 6.51 -0.89 -8.18
N GLY A 10 6.56 -0.75 -9.51
CA GLY A 10 5.36 -0.82 -10.35
C GLY A 10 4.64 -2.17 -10.21
N LEU A 11 5.41 -3.27 -10.20
CA LEU A 11 4.86 -4.60 -9.95
C LEU A 11 4.25 -4.73 -8.55
N THR A 12 4.90 -4.21 -7.51
CA THR A 12 4.36 -4.23 -6.13
C THR A 12 3.06 -3.45 -6.05
N ILE A 13 2.99 -2.24 -6.61
CA ILE A 13 1.77 -1.41 -6.65
C ILE A 13 0.64 -2.16 -7.37
N PHE A 14 0.93 -2.77 -8.52
CA PHE A 14 -0.05 -3.54 -9.28
C PHE A 14 -0.57 -4.73 -8.46
N LEU A 15 0.33 -5.53 -7.86
CA LEU A 15 -0.03 -6.70 -7.06
C LEU A 15 -0.81 -6.31 -5.79
N VAL A 16 -0.48 -5.19 -5.16
CA VAL A 16 -1.22 -4.63 -4.02
C VAL A 16 -2.66 -4.33 -4.39
N ILE A 17 -2.86 -3.62 -5.50
CA ILE A 17 -4.21 -3.26 -5.95
C ILE A 17 -4.97 -4.52 -6.36
N LEU A 18 -4.32 -5.45 -7.07
CA LEU A 18 -4.93 -6.70 -7.52
C LEU A 18 -5.35 -7.60 -6.36
N THR A 19 -4.50 -7.77 -5.35
CA THR A 19 -4.80 -8.57 -4.15
C THR A 19 -5.91 -7.92 -3.34
N THR A 20 -5.85 -6.60 -3.13
CA THR A 20 -6.90 -5.85 -2.43
C THR A 20 -8.25 -5.97 -3.14
N TYR A 21 -8.26 -5.77 -4.46
CA TYR A 21 -9.47 -5.88 -5.27
C TYR A 21 -10.04 -7.30 -5.23
N SER A 22 -9.18 -8.31 -5.32
CA SER A 22 -9.59 -9.72 -5.24
C SER A 22 -10.17 -10.06 -3.88
N ALA A 23 -9.60 -9.55 -2.79
CA ALA A 23 -10.11 -9.71 -1.43
C ALA A 23 -11.50 -9.06 -1.25
N VAL A 24 -11.68 -7.82 -1.72
CA VAL A 24 -12.98 -7.14 -1.69
C VAL A 24 -14.01 -7.88 -2.55
N ARG A 25 -13.63 -8.38 -3.74
CA ARG A 25 -14.51 -9.18 -4.59
C ARG A 25 -14.90 -10.50 -3.94
N LEU A 26 -13.97 -11.13 -3.23
CA LEU A 26 -14.21 -12.39 -2.51
C LEU A 26 -15.23 -12.20 -1.38
N LEU A 27 -15.19 -11.05 -0.68
CA LEU A 27 -16.18 -10.67 0.34
C LEU A 27 -17.56 -10.39 -0.28
N ASN A 28 -17.63 -9.58 -1.33
CA ASN A 28 -18.89 -9.19 -1.96
C ASN A 28 -19.61 -10.34 -2.69
N GLY A 29 -18.88 -11.40 -3.05
CA GLY A 29 -19.45 -12.57 -3.71
C GLY A 29 -18.42 -13.65 -3.91
N TYR A 30 -18.62 -14.79 -3.25
CA TYR A 30 -17.65 -15.88 -3.32
C TYR A 30 -17.57 -16.46 -4.74
N ARG A 31 -16.41 -16.26 -5.39
CA ARG A 31 -16.04 -16.95 -6.63
C ARG A 31 -14.61 -17.47 -6.48
N TRP A 32 -14.41 -18.76 -6.72
CA TRP A 32 -13.09 -19.41 -6.66
C TRP A 32 -12.03 -18.72 -7.52
N ILE A 33 -12.43 -18.09 -8.63
CA ILE A 33 -11.55 -17.29 -9.49
C ILE A 33 -10.86 -16.19 -8.68
N TRP A 34 -11.59 -15.42 -7.85
CA TRP A 34 -10.99 -14.35 -7.05
C TRP A 34 -10.10 -14.87 -5.93
N GLY A 35 -10.42 -16.03 -5.36
CA GLY A 35 -9.56 -16.73 -4.41
C GLY A 35 -8.23 -17.18 -5.05
N SER A 36 -8.28 -17.73 -6.26
CA SER A 36 -7.09 -18.14 -7.01
C SER A 36 -6.21 -16.94 -7.40
N VAL A 37 -6.83 -15.87 -7.93
CA VAL A 37 -6.12 -14.63 -8.26
C VAL A 37 -5.48 -14.01 -7.02
N LEU A 38 -6.20 -13.95 -5.89
CA LEU A 38 -5.66 -13.49 -4.61
C LEU A 38 -4.44 -14.31 -4.17
N THR A 39 -4.55 -15.63 -4.21
CA THR A 39 -3.48 -16.56 -3.79
C THR A 39 -2.23 -16.37 -4.65
N GLY A 40 -2.40 -16.39 -5.98
CA GLY A 40 -1.29 -16.24 -6.92
C GLY A 40 -0.65 -14.86 -6.85
N ALA A 41 -1.45 -13.79 -6.83
CA ALA A 41 -0.95 -12.43 -6.76
C ALA A 41 -0.24 -12.14 -5.43
N GLY A 42 -0.80 -12.61 -4.31
CA GLY A 42 -0.19 -12.44 -2.99
C GLY A 42 1.10 -13.24 -2.83
N PHE A 43 1.15 -14.48 -3.34
CA PHE A 43 2.39 -15.24 -3.40
C PHE A 43 3.47 -14.52 -4.23
N CYS A 44 3.13 -14.07 -5.44
CA CYS A 44 4.03 -13.27 -6.28
C CYS A 44 4.51 -11.99 -5.57
N MET A 45 3.65 -11.36 -4.78
CA MET A 45 3.99 -10.16 -4.02
C MET A 45 5.03 -10.45 -2.92
N ALA A 46 4.92 -11.59 -2.24
CA ALA A 46 5.91 -12.03 -1.24
C ALA A 46 7.23 -12.50 -1.87
N VAL A 47 7.19 -13.10 -3.05
CA VAL A 47 8.39 -13.45 -3.83
C VAL A 47 9.11 -12.19 -4.33
N ALA A 48 8.36 -11.18 -4.78
CA ALA A 48 8.95 -9.91 -5.21
C ALA A 48 9.65 -9.17 -4.06
N LEU A 49 9.06 -9.20 -2.86
CA LEU A 49 9.68 -8.66 -1.66
C LEU A 49 9.12 -9.34 -0.41
N PRO A 50 9.93 -10.11 0.36
CA PRO A 50 9.44 -10.89 1.51
C PRO A 50 8.67 -10.06 2.56
N SER A 51 9.06 -8.81 2.80
CA SER A 51 8.38 -7.92 3.75
C SER A 51 6.94 -7.55 3.35
N ASN A 52 6.56 -7.75 2.08
CA ASN A 52 5.18 -7.59 1.64
C ASN A 52 4.21 -8.55 2.35
N LEU A 53 4.74 -9.60 3.00
CA LEU A 53 3.98 -10.46 3.89
C LEU A 53 3.17 -9.66 4.92
N PHE A 54 3.73 -8.58 5.48
CA PHE A 54 3.02 -7.77 6.47
C PHE A 54 1.74 -7.14 5.92
N PHE A 55 1.78 -6.67 4.67
CA PHE A 55 0.60 -6.18 3.97
C PHE A 55 -0.43 -7.29 3.76
N LEU A 56 0.00 -8.50 3.34
CA LEU A 56 -0.90 -9.63 3.13
C LEU A 56 -1.58 -10.11 4.42
N VAL A 57 -0.87 -10.06 5.55
CA VAL A 57 -1.46 -10.29 6.87
C VAL A 57 -2.49 -9.21 7.20
N GLY A 58 -2.19 -7.93 6.94
CA GLY A 58 -3.17 -6.86 7.08
C GLY A 58 -4.42 -7.07 6.22
N LEU A 59 -4.26 -7.55 4.99
CA LEU A 59 -5.37 -7.85 4.11
C LEU A 59 -6.21 -9.05 4.59
N ALA A 60 -5.57 -10.07 5.17
CA ALA A 60 -6.25 -11.20 5.80
C ALA A 60 -7.04 -10.76 7.05
N VAL A 61 -6.47 -9.89 7.88
CA VAL A 61 -7.17 -9.30 9.03
C VAL A 61 -8.38 -8.49 8.57
N PHE A 62 -8.23 -7.70 7.50
CA PHE A 62 -9.36 -6.99 6.89
C PHE A 62 -10.49 -7.94 6.49
N THR A 63 -10.21 -9.03 5.79
CA THR A 63 -11.27 -9.94 5.30
C THR A 63 -12.00 -10.64 6.44
N VAL A 64 -11.31 -10.97 7.53
CA VAL A 64 -11.94 -11.51 8.74
C VAL A 64 -12.83 -10.45 9.41
N LEU A 65 -12.33 -9.23 9.64
CA LEU A 65 -13.06 -8.18 10.33
C LEU A 65 -14.25 -7.64 9.54
N ALA A 66 -14.08 -7.42 8.22
CA ALA A 66 -15.14 -6.94 7.35
C ALA A 66 -16.22 -8.02 7.14
N GLY A 67 -15.81 -9.30 7.04
CA GLY A 67 -16.76 -10.42 6.97
C GLY A 67 -17.61 -10.57 8.23
N ASP A 68 -17.06 -10.28 9.41
CA ASP A 68 -17.82 -10.32 10.67
C ASP A 68 -18.83 -9.16 10.80
N LEU A 69 -18.50 -7.98 10.27
CA LEU A 69 -19.34 -6.79 10.38
C LEU A 69 -20.58 -6.83 9.47
N GLU A 70 -20.45 -7.34 8.24
CA GLU A 70 -21.56 -7.39 7.26
C GLU A 70 -22.60 -8.46 7.54
N TRP A 71 -22.24 -9.53 8.25
CA TRP A 71 -23.10 -10.68 8.46
C TRP A 71 -23.48 -10.81 9.93
N LYS A 72 -24.58 -10.19 10.37
CA LYS A 72 -25.13 -10.44 11.71
C LYS A 72 -25.80 -11.83 11.80
N ALA A 73 -25.32 -12.62 12.77
CA ALA A 73 -25.96 -13.75 13.47
C ALA A 73 -26.63 -14.88 12.64
N SER A 74 -25.85 -15.89 12.24
CA SER A 74 -26.30 -17.27 11.94
C SER A 74 -25.11 -18.22 11.80
N TRP A 75 -25.28 -19.53 12.01
CA TRP A 75 -24.26 -20.58 11.81
C TRP A 75 -23.59 -20.54 10.41
N LEU A 76 -24.29 -19.97 9.42
CA LEU A 76 -23.79 -19.72 8.06
C LEU A 76 -22.61 -18.70 8.01
N LEU A 77 -22.33 -17.98 9.10
CA LEU A 77 -21.18 -17.06 9.24
C LEU A 77 -19.85 -17.80 9.24
N ILE A 78 -19.73 -18.84 10.07
CA ILE A 78 -18.47 -19.56 10.27
C ILE A 78 -18.07 -20.23 8.96
N GLU A 79 -19.03 -20.82 8.25
CA GLU A 79 -18.80 -21.44 6.95
C GLU A 79 -18.31 -20.41 5.91
N LYS A 80 -18.92 -19.22 5.85
CA LYS A 80 -18.52 -18.15 4.92
C LYS A 80 -17.14 -17.58 5.24
N ILE A 81 -16.86 -17.26 6.51
CA ILE A 81 -15.55 -16.76 6.95
C ILE A 81 -14.47 -17.80 6.68
N PHE A 82 -14.75 -19.07 7.00
CA PHE A 82 -13.84 -20.18 6.70
C PHE A 82 -13.56 -20.25 5.20
N ARG A 83 -14.61 -20.18 4.36
CA ARG A 83 -14.49 -20.24 2.91
C ARG A 83 -13.67 -19.08 2.31
N VAL A 84 -13.84 -17.87 2.83
CA VAL A 84 -13.05 -16.68 2.44
C VAL A 84 -11.60 -16.76 2.94
N SER A 85 -11.37 -17.47 4.04
CA SER A 85 -10.03 -17.65 4.62
C SER A 85 -9.19 -18.72 3.90
N ILE A 86 -9.81 -19.71 3.25
CA ILE A 86 -9.10 -20.78 2.53
C ILE A 86 -8.04 -20.25 1.55
N PRO A 87 -8.33 -19.29 0.65
CA PRO A 87 -7.32 -18.69 -0.22
C PRO A 87 -6.12 -18.09 0.53
N PHE A 88 -6.36 -17.40 1.65
CA PHE A 88 -5.28 -16.86 2.48
C PHE A 88 -4.44 -17.97 3.12
N LEU A 89 -5.06 -19.04 3.61
CA LEU A 89 -4.34 -20.18 4.18
C LEU A 89 -3.43 -20.84 3.15
N ILE A 90 -3.96 -21.14 1.96
CA ILE A 90 -3.17 -21.71 0.86
C ILE A 90 -2.01 -20.77 0.51
N MET A 91 -2.27 -19.47 0.37
CA MET A 91 -1.26 -18.46 0.10
C MET A 91 -0.16 -18.43 1.17
N PHE A 92 -0.52 -18.41 2.46
CA PHE A 92 0.47 -18.36 3.55
C PHE A 92 1.28 -19.65 3.66
N VAL A 93 0.70 -20.82 3.37
CA VAL A 93 1.45 -22.08 3.27
C VAL A 93 2.50 -22.00 2.16
N LEU A 94 2.12 -21.53 0.96
CA LEU A 94 3.05 -21.35 -0.15
C LEU A 94 4.17 -20.36 0.19
N ILE A 95 3.83 -19.22 0.81
CA ILE A 95 4.82 -18.23 1.26
C ILE A 95 5.74 -18.83 2.32
N GLY A 96 5.21 -19.61 3.27
CA GLY A 96 5.99 -20.29 4.30
C GLY A 96 7.01 -21.26 3.71
N ILE A 97 6.59 -22.10 2.76
CA ILE A 97 7.49 -23.01 2.02
C ILE A 97 8.58 -22.20 1.31
N TYR A 98 8.21 -21.12 0.61
CA TYR A 98 9.19 -20.25 -0.05
C TYR A 98 10.18 -19.62 0.96
N PHE A 99 9.70 -19.16 2.11
CA PHE A 99 10.55 -18.55 3.14
C PHE A 99 11.54 -19.54 3.76
N LEU A 100 11.18 -20.81 3.87
CA LEU A 100 12.11 -21.86 4.29
C LEU A 100 13.27 -22.00 3.29
N VAL A 101 12.99 -21.91 1.99
CA VAL A 101 14.01 -21.97 0.94
C VAL A 101 14.98 -20.79 1.01
N ILE A 102 14.49 -19.58 1.31
CA ILE A 102 15.31 -18.35 1.38
C ILE A 102 15.76 -17.96 2.79
N TYR A 103 15.56 -18.85 3.78
CA TYR A 103 15.70 -18.52 5.20
C TYR A 103 17.08 -17.96 5.56
N GLU A 104 18.15 -18.57 5.06
CA GLU A 104 19.52 -18.09 5.31
C GLU A 104 19.73 -16.68 4.75
N GLY A 105 19.15 -16.38 3.59
CA GLY A 105 19.18 -15.03 3.00
C GLY A 105 18.43 -14.00 3.85
N LEU A 106 17.26 -14.39 4.40
CA LEU A 106 16.48 -13.53 5.31
C LEU A 106 17.25 -13.25 6.61
N LYS A 107 17.89 -14.28 7.18
CA LYS A 107 18.71 -14.17 8.40
C LYS A 107 19.91 -13.24 8.18
N HIS A 108 20.59 -13.39 7.05
CA HIS A 108 21.72 -12.53 6.69
C HIS A 108 21.29 -11.06 6.53
N GLY A 109 20.17 -10.81 5.83
CA GLY A 109 19.63 -9.47 5.63
C GLY A 109 19.24 -8.75 6.92
N LYS A 110 18.67 -9.47 7.89
CA LYS A 110 18.35 -8.91 9.22
C LYS A 110 19.61 -8.48 9.98
N ASN A 111 20.68 -9.26 9.90
CA ASN A 111 21.90 -9.03 10.68
C ASN A 111 22.78 -7.89 10.12
N LEU A 112 22.77 -7.68 8.81
CA LEU A 112 23.51 -6.59 8.16
C LEU A 112 22.89 -5.21 8.42
N HIS A 113 21.58 -5.18 8.63
CA HIS A 113 20.80 -3.96 8.69
C HIS A 113 19.77 -4.04 9.84
N PRO A 114 20.22 -4.07 11.11
CA PRO A 114 19.33 -3.87 12.26
C PRO A 114 18.96 -2.38 12.29
N LEU A 115 17.85 -2.04 11.63
CA LEU A 115 17.39 -0.67 11.54
C LEU A 115 16.24 -0.52 12.54
N PRO A 116 16.46 0.02 13.74
CA PRO A 116 15.35 0.32 14.64
C PRO A 116 14.40 1.33 13.99
N LEU A 117 13.11 1.18 14.28
CA LEU A 117 12.08 2.11 13.82
C LEU A 117 12.17 3.39 14.65
N ASP A 118 13.00 4.33 14.22
CA ASP A 118 13.11 5.65 14.83
C ASP A 118 12.25 6.68 14.06
N GLY A 119 11.84 7.77 14.72
CA GLY A 119 11.02 8.84 14.15
C GLY A 119 11.63 9.44 12.87
N ALA A 120 12.96 9.56 12.80
CA ALA A 120 13.65 10.01 11.60
C ALA A 120 13.44 9.07 10.40
N ARG A 121 13.32 7.76 10.65
CA ARG A 121 13.08 6.74 9.62
C ARG A 121 11.63 6.73 9.17
N ILE A 122 10.70 6.90 10.10
CA ILE A 122 9.28 7.11 9.77
C ILE A 122 9.17 8.32 8.84
N GLY A 123 9.82 9.44 9.18
CA GLY A 123 9.86 10.64 8.33
C GLY A 123 10.42 10.37 6.93
N LYS A 124 11.47 9.55 6.80
CA LYS A 124 12.01 9.13 5.49
C LYS A 124 11.02 8.25 4.71
N ILE A 125 10.33 7.33 5.36
CA ILE A 125 9.31 6.46 4.73
C ILE A 125 8.15 7.30 4.23
N THR A 126 7.58 8.14 5.10
CA THR A 126 6.44 8.98 4.75
C THR A 126 6.81 10.02 3.70
N GLY A 127 7.98 10.66 3.84
CA GLY A 127 8.48 11.61 2.86
C GLY A 127 8.71 10.98 1.48
N PHE A 128 9.18 9.73 1.45
CA PHE A 128 9.38 8.99 0.21
C PHE A 128 8.06 8.71 -0.53
N LEU A 129 7.00 8.31 0.18
CA LEU A 129 5.71 7.99 -0.43
C LEU A 129 5.07 9.18 -1.16
N VAL A 130 5.18 10.37 -0.58
CA VAL A 130 4.59 11.59 -1.16
C VAL A 130 5.62 12.45 -1.87
N ALA A 131 6.86 11.98 -2.06
CA ALA A 131 7.97 12.79 -2.56
C ALA A 131 7.63 13.68 -3.79
N PRO A 132 6.89 13.18 -4.82
CA PRO A 132 6.54 13.99 -5.99
C PRO A 132 5.69 15.22 -5.69
N TRP A 133 4.88 15.16 -4.64
CA TRP A 133 3.94 16.19 -4.24
C TRP A 133 4.46 16.94 -3.01
N GLY A 134 4.92 16.24 -1.99
CA GLY A 134 5.40 16.76 -0.71
C GLY A 134 4.46 16.43 0.45
N PHE A 135 4.88 16.78 1.67
CA PHE A 135 4.16 16.43 2.91
C PHE A 135 2.73 16.99 3.01
N TRP A 136 2.41 18.07 2.29
CA TRP A 136 1.05 18.64 2.25
C TRP A 136 -0.01 17.65 1.75
N MET A 137 0.37 16.62 0.98
CA MET A 137 -0.55 15.52 0.62
C MET A 137 -1.15 14.83 1.84
N TYR A 138 -0.41 14.77 2.96
CA TYR A 138 -0.92 14.17 4.18
C TYR A 138 -2.06 14.95 4.83
N LEU A 139 -2.23 16.25 4.50
CA LEU A 139 -3.40 17.01 4.92
C LEU A 139 -4.68 16.43 4.31
N PHE A 140 -4.66 16.16 3.00
CA PHE A 140 -5.79 15.54 2.32
C PHE A 140 -5.97 14.08 2.73
N PHE A 141 -4.88 13.35 2.97
CA PHE A 141 -4.95 12.00 3.53
C PHE A 141 -5.69 11.99 4.86
N ALA A 142 -5.34 12.88 5.80
CA ALA A 142 -5.97 12.98 7.11
C ALA A 142 -7.45 13.36 7.00
N LEU A 143 -7.77 14.32 6.12
CA LEU A 143 -9.16 14.71 5.85
C LEU A 143 -9.97 13.58 5.20
N GLY A 144 -9.37 12.85 4.28
CA GLY A 144 -9.98 11.68 3.64
C GLY A 144 -10.26 10.57 4.65
N ALA A 145 -9.28 10.26 5.52
CA ALA A 145 -9.46 9.30 6.60
C ALA A 145 -10.56 9.71 7.58
N TRP A 146 -10.64 11.00 7.93
CA TRP A 146 -11.69 11.54 8.80
C TRP A 146 -13.08 11.49 8.16
N ARG A 147 -13.19 11.82 6.88
CA ARG A 147 -14.46 11.91 6.15
C ARG A 147 -14.97 10.56 5.64
N LEU A 148 -14.14 9.52 5.62
CA LEU A 148 -14.51 8.19 5.14
C LEU A 148 -15.74 7.70 5.92
N LYS A 149 -16.88 7.44 5.29
CA LYS A 149 -18.13 7.06 6.01
C LYS A 149 -18.38 5.56 6.07
N GLY A 150 -17.91 4.81 5.06
CA GLY A 150 -18.17 3.39 4.95
C GLY A 150 -17.35 2.56 5.95
N ALA A 151 -18.02 1.62 6.61
CA ALA A 151 -17.44 0.85 7.70
C ALA A 151 -16.37 -0.13 7.19
N ASN A 152 -16.63 -0.83 6.09
CA ASN A 152 -15.68 -1.78 5.50
C ASN A 152 -14.45 -1.07 4.93
N GLU A 153 -14.63 0.09 4.32
CA GLU A 153 -13.55 0.91 3.81
C GLU A 153 -12.65 1.36 4.96
N ARG A 154 -13.24 1.81 6.08
CA ARG A 154 -12.48 2.14 7.30
C ARG A 154 -11.69 0.93 7.80
N ILE A 155 -12.31 -0.23 7.90
CA ILE A 155 -11.64 -1.47 8.34
C ILE A 155 -10.51 -1.83 7.37
N LEU A 156 -10.70 -1.70 6.06
CA LEU A 156 -9.67 -1.95 5.05
C LEU A 156 -8.46 -1.06 5.25
N PHE A 157 -8.67 0.26 5.31
CA PHE A 157 -7.56 1.21 5.48
C PHE A 157 -6.87 1.04 6.83
N MET A 158 -7.63 0.81 7.90
CA MET A 158 -7.06 0.54 9.22
C MET A 158 -6.23 -0.73 9.22
N ALA A 159 -6.73 -1.84 8.67
CA ALA A 159 -6.00 -3.10 8.67
C ALA A 159 -4.74 -3.05 7.80
N VAL A 160 -4.83 -2.48 6.60
CA VAL A 160 -3.70 -2.37 5.66
C VAL A 160 -2.60 -1.43 6.15
N ILE A 161 -2.93 -0.42 6.96
CA ILE A 161 -1.95 0.54 7.48
C ILE A 161 -1.45 0.12 8.86
N LEU A 162 -2.35 -0.20 9.79
CA LEU A 162 -2.01 -0.47 11.19
C LEU A 162 -1.33 -1.83 11.36
N VAL A 163 -1.83 -2.89 10.70
CA VAL A 163 -1.26 -4.24 10.89
C VAL A 163 0.20 -4.31 10.47
N PRO A 164 0.62 -3.79 9.29
CA PRO A 164 2.03 -3.79 8.96
C PRO A 164 2.87 -2.94 9.91
N VAL A 165 2.34 -1.84 10.45
CA VAL A 165 3.05 -1.03 11.47
C VAL A 165 3.26 -1.84 12.75
N VAL A 166 2.21 -2.48 13.27
CA VAL A 166 2.28 -3.31 14.49
C VAL A 166 3.24 -4.49 14.30
N LEU A 167 3.19 -5.18 13.15
CA LEU A 167 4.10 -6.28 12.84
C LEU A 167 5.55 -5.79 12.69
N THR A 168 5.76 -4.64 12.06
CA THR A 168 7.10 -4.03 11.94
C THR A 168 7.66 -3.68 13.31
N LEU A 169 6.85 -3.10 14.19
CA LEU A 169 7.23 -2.77 15.57
C LEU A 169 7.53 -4.03 16.39
N GLY A 170 6.66 -5.05 16.32
CA GLY A 170 6.82 -6.28 17.09
C GLY A 170 7.98 -7.16 16.64
N THR A 171 8.28 -7.19 15.34
CA THR A 171 9.38 -7.99 14.79
C THR A 171 10.72 -7.26 14.80
N GLY A 172 10.71 -5.92 14.92
CA GLY A 172 11.89 -5.07 14.79
C GLY A 172 12.50 -5.09 13.38
N VAL A 173 11.83 -5.71 12.40
CA VAL A 173 12.30 -5.83 11.02
C VAL A 173 11.82 -4.61 10.25
N VAL A 174 12.68 -3.59 10.14
CA VAL A 174 12.38 -2.37 9.39
C VAL A 174 13.20 -2.33 8.11
N GLY A 175 12.50 -2.32 6.98
CA GLY A 175 13.11 -2.19 5.67
C GLY A 175 13.56 -0.75 5.35
N PHE A 176 14.13 -0.58 4.17
CA PHE A 176 14.34 0.74 3.58
C PHE A 176 12.99 1.39 3.22
N ALA A 177 12.95 2.71 3.01
CA ALA A 177 11.70 3.42 2.67
C ALA A 177 10.97 2.81 1.46
N ARG A 178 11.73 2.33 0.47
CA ARG A 178 11.24 1.62 -0.72
C ARG A 178 10.44 0.34 -0.43
N THR A 179 10.63 -0.26 0.72
CA THR A 179 9.94 -1.48 1.16
C THR A 179 8.45 -1.21 1.42
N TYR A 180 8.09 0.05 1.72
CA TYR A 180 6.74 0.46 2.07
C TYR A 180 5.94 1.01 0.88
N VAL A 181 6.44 0.82 -0.35
CA VAL A 181 5.76 1.25 -1.58
C VAL A 181 4.35 0.69 -1.70
N TYR A 182 4.06 -0.45 -1.07
CA TYR A 182 2.70 -1.01 -1.03
C TYR A 182 1.67 -0.10 -0.34
N TRP A 183 2.08 0.88 0.48
CA TRP A 183 1.17 1.87 1.03
C TRP A 183 0.81 3.00 0.06
N LEU A 184 1.59 3.19 -1.01
CA LEU A 184 1.41 4.32 -1.92
C LEU A 184 -0.01 4.39 -2.52
N PRO A 185 -0.61 3.29 -3.04
CA PRO A 185 -1.97 3.33 -3.58
C PRO A 185 -3.00 3.84 -2.56
N PHE A 186 -2.87 3.42 -1.30
CA PHE A 186 -3.82 3.78 -0.23
C PHE A 186 -3.66 5.23 0.22
N VAL A 187 -2.41 5.71 0.33
CA VAL A 187 -2.13 7.12 0.60
C VAL A 187 -2.73 8.00 -0.48
N LEU A 188 -2.54 7.64 -1.76
CA LEU A 188 -3.10 8.38 -2.88
C LEU A 188 -4.63 8.32 -2.91
N PHE A 189 -5.22 7.15 -2.66
CA PHE A 189 -6.68 6.99 -2.67
C PHE A 189 -7.36 7.82 -1.57
N LEU A 190 -6.86 7.77 -0.33
CA LEU A 190 -7.40 8.58 0.76
C LEU A 190 -7.17 10.07 0.54
N SER A 191 -6.01 10.44 0.00
CA SER A 191 -5.74 11.85 -0.34
C SER A 191 -6.71 12.34 -1.42
N ALA A 192 -6.93 11.54 -2.48
CA ALA A 192 -7.90 11.86 -3.52
C ALA A 192 -9.31 12.03 -2.96
N TYR A 193 -9.74 11.09 -2.11
CA TYR A 193 -11.03 11.16 -1.45
C TYR A 193 -11.18 12.45 -0.60
N GLY A 194 -10.16 12.79 0.20
CA GLY A 194 -10.14 14.03 0.98
C GLY A 194 -10.19 15.29 0.11
N MET A 195 -9.47 15.30 -1.01
CA MET A 195 -9.53 16.40 -2.00
C MET A 195 -10.94 16.54 -2.59
N THR A 196 -11.58 15.43 -2.96
CA THR A 196 -12.95 15.43 -3.50
C THR A 196 -13.96 15.97 -2.49
N GLU A 197 -13.88 15.55 -1.22
CA GLU A 197 -14.79 16.04 -0.17
C GLU A 197 -14.65 17.56 0.06
N ILE A 198 -13.41 18.08 0.05
CA ILE A 198 -13.17 19.53 0.15
C ILE A 198 -13.74 20.25 -1.07
N PHE A 199 -13.50 19.71 -2.27
CA PHE A 199 -14.02 20.30 -3.50
C PHE A 199 -15.55 20.35 -3.50
N LEU A 200 -16.22 19.28 -3.09
CA LEU A 200 -17.68 19.23 -2.97
C LEU A 200 -18.19 20.26 -1.95
N TRP A 201 -17.56 20.33 -0.76
CA TRP A 201 -17.92 21.30 0.27
C TRP A 201 -17.73 22.76 -0.19
N LEU A 202 -16.63 23.05 -0.87
CA LEU A 202 -16.39 24.38 -1.42
C LEU A 202 -17.35 24.69 -2.58
N ARG A 203 -17.73 23.70 -3.40
CA ARG A 203 -18.70 23.85 -4.49
C ARG A 203 -20.06 24.27 -3.98
N GLU A 204 -20.52 23.65 -2.89
CA GLU A 204 -21.76 24.02 -2.21
C GLU A 204 -21.77 25.48 -1.75
N LYS A 205 -20.60 26.04 -1.40
CA LYS A 205 -20.48 27.43 -0.92
C LYS A 205 -20.27 28.47 -2.02
N MET A 206 -19.49 28.14 -3.06
CA MET A 206 -18.99 29.12 -4.03
C MET A 206 -19.62 29.00 -5.42
N GLY A 207 -20.32 27.90 -5.72
CA GLY A 207 -20.94 27.68 -7.03
C GLY A 207 -19.92 27.44 -8.16
N ILE A 208 -20.26 27.90 -9.37
CA ILE A 208 -19.57 27.59 -10.64
C ILE A 208 -18.08 28.01 -10.72
N PRO A 209 -17.59 29.11 -10.10
CA PRO A 209 -16.18 29.52 -10.17
C PRO A 209 -15.18 28.45 -9.70
N ILE A 210 -15.64 27.48 -8.92
CA ILE A 210 -14.80 26.46 -8.32
C ILE A 210 -14.21 25.46 -9.32
N TYR A 211 -14.85 25.27 -10.47
CA TYR A 211 -14.33 24.39 -11.51
C TYR A 211 -13.00 24.92 -12.06
N GLY A 212 -12.84 26.25 -12.14
CA GLY A 212 -11.57 26.88 -12.52
C GLY A 212 -10.47 26.64 -11.48
N LEU A 213 -10.79 26.76 -10.19
CA LEU A 213 -9.87 26.42 -9.09
C LEU A 213 -9.49 24.93 -9.10
N GLY A 214 -10.46 24.04 -9.33
CA GLY A 214 -10.22 22.61 -9.46
C GLY A 214 -9.28 22.28 -10.62
N LEU A 215 -9.47 22.93 -11.77
CA LEU A 215 -8.60 22.73 -12.95
C LEU A 215 -7.17 23.22 -12.70
N GLY A 216 -7.02 24.38 -12.06
CA GLY A 216 -5.71 24.90 -11.63
C GLY A 216 -5.03 23.97 -10.63
N PHE A 217 -5.79 23.37 -9.71
CA PHE A 217 -5.27 22.43 -8.72
C PHE A 217 -4.83 21.09 -9.35
N ILE A 218 -5.60 20.56 -10.31
CA ILE A 218 -5.19 19.39 -11.10
C ILE A 218 -3.91 19.68 -11.88
N PHE A 219 -3.81 20.87 -12.48
CA PHE A 219 -2.59 21.31 -13.17
C PHE A 219 -1.39 21.33 -12.21
N LEU A 220 -1.54 21.86 -10.99
CA LEU A 220 -0.47 21.84 -9.97
C LEU A 220 -0.07 20.41 -9.59
N LEU A 221 -1.04 19.51 -9.38
CA LEU A 221 -0.79 18.11 -9.04
C LEU A 221 -0.04 17.35 -10.13
N ALA A 222 -0.23 17.70 -11.40
CA ALA A 222 0.50 17.11 -12.53
C ALA A 222 1.87 17.78 -12.73
N PHE A 223 1.93 19.11 -12.59
CA PHE A 223 3.11 19.90 -12.85
C PHE A 223 4.22 19.71 -11.80
N PHE A 224 3.87 19.59 -10.52
CA PHE A 224 4.86 19.39 -9.44
C PHE A 224 5.71 18.13 -9.64
N PRO A 225 5.11 16.93 -9.84
CA PRO A 225 5.85 15.72 -10.17
C PRO A 225 6.70 15.86 -11.44
N ALA A 226 6.14 16.42 -12.52
CA ALA A 226 6.87 16.65 -13.76
C ALA A 226 8.12 17.52 -13.54
N LYS A 227 7.99 18.62 -12.79
CA LYS A 227 9.12 19.50 -12.46
C LYS A 227 10.19 18.79 -11.62
N GLN A 228 9.78 17.98 -10.65
CA GLN A 228 10.73 17.19 -9.84
C GLN A 228 11.47 16.15 -10.69
N ILE A 229 10.76 15.46 -11.59
CA ILE A 229 11.36 14.49 -12.51
C ILE A 229 12.43 15.16 -13.38
N THR A 230 12.12 16.33 -13.96
CA THR A 230 13.08 17.08 -14.78
C THR A 230 14.31 17.48 -13.98
N LYS A 231 14.14 17.97 -12.74
CA LYS A 231 15.27 18.29 -11.85
C LYS A 231 16.11 17.07 -11.50
N HIS A 232 15.47 15.94 -11.23
CA HIS A 232 16.14 14.68 -10.89
C HIS A 232 17.01 14.19 -12.05
N TYR A 233 16.50 14.24 -13.28
CA TYR A 233 17.27 13.87 -14.47
C TYR A 233 18.34 14.92 -14.82
N ALA A 234 18.09 16.21 -14.61
CA ALA A 234 19.08 17.27 -14.83
C ALA A 234 20.25 17.18 -13.84
N ALA A 235 19.98 17.00 -12.54
CA ALA A 235 21.02 16.80 -11.53
C ALA A 235 21.90 15.57 -11.86
N ARG A 236 21.30 14.53 -12.44
CA ARG A 236 21.98 13.33 -12.90
C ARG A 236 22.83 13.51 -14.16
N ALA A 237 22.54 14.52 -14.98
CA ALA A 237 23.39 14.86 -16.13
C ALA A 237 24.69 15.56 -15.68
N HIS A 238 24.69 16.20 -14.51
CA HIS A 238 25.85 16.91 -13.96
C HIS A 238 26.69 16.06 -13.01
N SER A 239 26.12 15.03 -12.37
CA SER A 239 26.88 14.01 -11.65
C SER A 239 27.28 12.90 -12.62
N GLY A 240 28.57 12.80 -12.96
CA GLY A 240 29.12 11.79 -13.88
C GLY A 240 28.76 10.33 -13.54
N PRO A 241 29.17 9.34 -14.36
CA PRO A 241 28.72 7.96 -14.19
C PRO A 241 29.13 7.41 -12.82
N LEU A 242 28.14 7.21 -11.95
CA LEU A 242 28.33 6.52 -10.67
C LEU A 242 28.76 5.08 -10.98
N VAL A 243 30.03 4.81 -10.70
CA VAL A 243 30.62 3.48 -10.73
C VAL A 243 29.84 2.59 -9.77
N VAL A 244 29.39 1.47 -10.30
CA VAL A 244 28.72 0.39 -9.58
C VAL A 244 29.68 -0.15 -8.52
N ALA A 245 29.41 0.09 -7.25
CA ALA A 245 29.86 -0.80 -6.19
C ALA A 245 28.82 -1.93 -6.12
N GLY A 246 29.20 -3.11 -6.63
CA GLY A 246 28.45 -4.37 -6.47
C GLY A 246 28.36 -4.79 -5.00
N PRO A 247 27.59 -5.85 -4.68
CA PRO A 247 27.61 -7.15 -5.35
C PRO A 247 26.35 -7.47 -6.18
#